data_AF-A0A397YAQ1-F1
#
_entry.id   AF-A0A397YAQ1-F1
#
_cell.length_a   1.000
_cell.length_b   1.000
_cell.length_c   1.000
_cell.angle_alpha   90.00
_cell.angle_beta   90.00
_cell.angle_gamma   90.00
#
_symmetry.space_group_name_H-M   'P 1'
#
loop_
_entity.id
_entity.type
_entity.pdbx_description
1 polymer ?
#
loop_
_entity_poly.entity_id
_entity_poly.type
_entity_poly.pdbx_seq_one_letter_code
_entity_poly.pdbx_strand_id
1 'polypeptide(L)'
;MARGGGEYNGGGGALLSYKRITLLVCLINILIALFVLRFLYASSLHIFPNHDNGVKYTADEIRRMEESVQIRRSKEPVELVRLVKKMKHDVAIAESSVELSPNVKGKLIDEILELLRRVEEKSNVTLLREAVETWRIGKLKEAKELIQEQNGVNSTVILEEAGMLVRALELEWDVLSEEIGFWLPAEVNNEVHDDKPEGEEEPEEVLAGRPVPAVCNAELHTDYGGAAVRWGLTHHKESAADCCQACLDQAKRAKPGEMRCNIWVYCPSEFGCYSPDIYQHKHQECWLKYAEQPKENFKDRYSESYRNNHPKAPTIVPWVSGVVTPSA
;
A
#
# COMPACT_ATOMS: atom_id res chain seq x y z
N MET A 1 -84.38 -17.96 20.04
CA MET A 1 -84.45 -18.92 21.17
C MET A 1 -83.01 -19.18 21.57
N ALA A 2 -82.51 -19.06 22.81
CA ALA A 2 -83.10 -19.01 24.15
C ALA A 2 -82.22 -18.08 25.03
N ARG A 3 -82.80 -17.31 25.97
CA ARG A 3 -82.67 -17.47 27.44
C ARG A 3 -81.22 -17.64 27.92
N GLY A 4 -80.64 -16.82 28.79
CA GLY A 4 -81.22 -16.07 29.91
C GLY A 4 -80.81 -16.71 31.24
N GLY A 5 -80.16 -15.93 32.11
CA GLY A 5 -79.91 -16.20 33.55
C GLY A 5 -78.73 -17.14 33.81
N GLY A 6 -77.93 -17.01 34.86
CA GLY A 6 -77.90 -16.14 36.05
C GLY A 6 -76.55 -16.45 36.74
N GLU A 7 -75.87 -15.45 37.29
CA GLU A 7 -75.97 -15.00 38.69
C GLU A 7 -74.81 -15.50 39.57
N TYR A 8 -74.00 -14.52 39.98
CA TYR A 8 -73.48 -14.27 41.34
C TYR A 8 -72.80 -15.39 42.14
N ASN A 9 -71.50 -15.21 42.38
CA ASN A 9 -70.86 -14.89 43.67
C ASN A 9 -69.40 -15.35 43.62
N GLY A 10 -68.37 -14.56 43.91
CA GLY A 10 -68.31 -13.46 44.86
C GLY A 10 -67.37 -13.87 46.00
N GLY A 11 -66.10 -13.46 45.91
CA GLY A 11 -65.12 -13.50 47.00
C GLY A 11 -63.81 -14.20 46.61
N GLY A 12 -62.64 -13.57 46.57
CA GLY A 12 -62.24 -12.24 46.99
C GLY A 12 -60.72 -12.27 47.16
N GLY A 13 -59.99 -11.50 46.35
CA GLY A 13 -58.52 -11.45 46.40
C GLY A 13 -57.92 -10.57 45.31
N ALA A 14 -58.13 -9.26 45.42
CA ALA A 14 -57.46 -8.18 44.66
C ALA A 14 -57.50 -8.26 43.11
N LEU A 15 -58.63 -7.83 42.53
CA LEU A 15 -58.75 -7.49 41.10
C LEU A 15 -57.93 -6.23 40.76
N LEU A 16 -56.62 -6.39 40.54
CA LEU A 16 -55.90 -5.44 39.71
C LEU A 16 -56.46 -5.58 38.29
N SER A 17 -57.17 -4.54 37.83
CA SER A 17 -57.72 -4.48 36.47
C SER A 17 -56.71 -5.00 35.46
N TYR A 18 -57.14 -5.82 34.48
CA TYR A 18 -56.27 -6.37 33.43
C TYR A 18 -55.42 -5.29 32.74
N LYS A 19 -55.92 -4.04 32.69
CA LYS A 19 -55.17 -2.85 32.25
C LYS A 19 -53.96 -2.50 33.12
N ARG A 20 -54.07 -2.64 34.45
CA ARG A 20 -52.95 -2.42 35.39
C ARG A 20 -51.92 -3.55 35.33
N ILE A 21 -52.37 -4.78 35.11
CA ILE A 21 -51.48 -5.95 34.94
C ILE A 21 -50.71 -5.83 33.62
N THR A 22 -51.39 -5.48 32.52
CA THR A 22 -50.71 -5.24 31.23
C THR A 22 -49.76 -4.04 31.30
N LEU A 23 -50.12 -2.96 32.00
CA LEU A 23 -49.18 -1.85 32.23
C LEU A 23 -47.95 -2.29 33.04
N LEU A 24 -48.11 -3.11 34.08
CA LEU A 24 -46.99 -3.65 34.86
C LEU A 24 -46.08 -4.54 34.02
N VAL A 25 -46.66 -5.45 33.21
CA VAL A 25 -45.89 -6.31 32.30
C VAL A 25 -45.15 -5.49 31.25
N CYS A 26 -45.80 -4.46 30.67
CA CYS A 26 -45.14 -3.53 29.75
C CYS A 26 -44.01 -2.76 30.44
N LEU A 27 -44.20 -2.31 31.68
CA LEU A 27 -43.16 -1.62 32.44
C LEU A 27 -41.94 -2.52 32.68
N ILE A 28 -42.18 -3.79 33.06
CA ILE A 28 -41.13 -4.79 33.26
C ILE A 28 -40.39 -5.06 31.94
N ASN A 29 -41.11 -5.22 30.84
CA ASN A 29 -40.50 -5.43 29.52
C ASN A 29 -39.65 -4.23 29.08
N ILE A 30 -40.09 -3.00 29.36
CA ILE A 30 -39.31 -1.78 29.09
C ILE A 30 -38.06 -1.75 29.97
N LEU A 31 -38.15 -2.12 31.24
CA LEU A 31 -36.99 -2.18 32.14
C LEU A 31 -35.98 -3.25 31.69
N ILE A 32 -36.44 -4.41 31.24
CA ILE A 32 -35.59 -5.46 30.67
C ILE A 32 -34.93 -4.96 29.38
N ALA A 33 -35.68 -4.32 28.49
CA ALA A 33 -35.14 -3.74 27.26
C ALA A 33 -34.07 -2.68 27.55
N LEU A 34 -34.31 -1.79 28.52
CA LEU A 34 -33.32 -0.80 28.96
C LEU A 34 -32.09 -1.44 29.63
N PHE A 35 -32.28 -2.52 30.39
CA PHE A 35 -31.17 -3.25 31.01
C PHE A 35 -30.30 -3.93 29.96
N VAL A 36 -30.91 -4.60 28.97
CA VAL A 36 -30.18 -5.22 27.84
C VAL A 36 -29.51 -4.14 26.99
N LEU A 37 -30.19 -3.03 26.71
CA LEU A 37 -29.60 -1.91 25.97
C LEU A 37 -28.42 -1.30 26.72
N ARG A 38 -28.52 -1.12 28.04
CA ARG A 38 -27.41 -0.67 28.89
C ARG A 38 -26.27 -1.69 28.92
N PHE A 39 -26.55 -2.99 28.95
CA PHE A 39 -25.53 -4.03 28.91
C PHE A 39 -24.82 -4.09 27.56
N LEU A 40 -25.55 -3.92 26.45
CA LEU A 40 -24.98 -3.82 25.10
C LEU A 40 -24.17 -2.53 24.92
N TYR A 41 -24.67 -1.39 25.41
CA TYR A 41 -23.95 -0.10 25.36
C TYR A 41 -22.74 -0.07 26.31
N ALA A 42 -22.85 -0.67 27.49
CA ALA A 42 -21.73 -0.85 28.41
C ALA A 42 -20.72 -1.82 27.80
N SER A 43 -21.15 -2.91 27.15
CA SER A 43 -20.24 -3.82 26.44
C SER A 43 -19.56 -3.18 25.24
N SER A 44 -20.21 -2.24 24.54
CA SER A 44 -19.59 -1.46 23.46
C SER A 44 -18.68 -0.34 23.98
N LEU A 45 -18.95 0.20 25.18
CA LEU A 45 -18.09 1.19 25.86
C LEU A 45 -16.98 0.54 26.72
N HIS A 46 -17.03 -0.77 26.96
CA HIS A 46 -15.99 -1.57 27.61
C HIS A 46 -14.96 -2.15 26.62
N ILE A 47 -14.91 -1.66 25.38
CA ILE A 47 -13.79 -1.94 24.44
C ILE A 47 -12.48 -1.26 24.89
N PHE A 48 -12.51 -0.41 25.90
CA PHE A 48 -11.32 -0.08 26.67
C PHE A 48 -11.62 -0.21 28.16
N PRO A 49 -11.27 -1.33 28.82
CA PRO A 49 -10.92 -1.19 30.22
C PRO A 49 -9.78 -0.18 30.22
N ASN A 50 -10.05 0.99 30.81
CA ASN A 50 -9.06 2.01 31.07
C ASN A 50 -8.09 1.38 32.08
N HIS A 51 -7.20 0.53 31.57
CA HIS A 51 -6.07 0.04 32.30
C HIS A 51 -5.22 1.28 32.46
N ASP A 52 -5.27 1.87 33.66
CA ASP A 52 -4.26 2.80 34.16
C ASP A 52 -2.90 2.09 34.30
N ASN A 53 -2.52 1.31 33.29
CA ASN A 53 -1.13 1.05 32.96
C ASN A 53 -0.64 2.30 32.25
N GLY A 54 -0.54 3.42 32.98
CA GLY A 54 0.36 4.47 32.57
C GLY A 54 1.72 3.79 32.38
N VAL A 55 2.14 3.66 31.11
CA VAL A 55 3.45 3.13 30.78
C VAL A 55 4.43 3.99 31.58
N LYS A 56 5.04 3.39 32.60
CA LYS A 56 6.01 4.10 33.44
C LYS A 56 7.28 4.21 32.63
N TYR A 57 7.36 5.28 31.84
CA TYR A 57 8.57 5.64 31.13
C TYR A 57 9.66 5.98 32.15
N THR A 58 10.84 5.45 31.90
CA THR A 58 12.07 5.86 32.59
C THR A 58 12.39 7.32 32.24
N ALA A 59 13.11 8.00 33.12
CA ALA A 59 13.49 9.40 32.89
C ALA A 59 14.24 9.60 31.55
N ASP A 60 15.03 8.61 31.13
CA ASP A 60 15.74 8.64 29.85
C ASP A 60 14.81 8.46 28.63
N GLU A 61 13.73 7.69 28.76
CA GLU A 61 12.72 7.60 27.70
C GLU A 61 11.95 8.92 27.57
N ILE A 62 11.61 9.57 28.69
CA ILE A 62 10.95 10.89 28.68
C ILE A 62 11.84 11.93 28.02
N ARG A 63 13.14 11.96 28.39
CA ARG A 63 14.12 12.87 27.77
C ARG A 63 14.23 12.66 26.27
N ARG A 64 14.31 11.40 25.80
CA ARG A 64 14.34 11.08 24.35
C ARG A 64 13.05 11.48 23.64
N MET A 65 11.90 11.32 24.29
CA MET A 65 10.62 11.79 23.74
C MET A 65 10.61 13.31 23.60
N GLU A 66 11.05 14.06 24.60
CA GLU A 66 11.15 15.52 24.55
C GLU A 66 12.10 16.00 23.46
N GLU A 67 13.30 15.41 23.37
CA GLU A 67 14.27 15.69 22.31
C GLU A 67 13.65 15.44 20.91
N SER A 68 12.94 14.33 20.72
CA SER A 68 12.27 14.02 19.45
C SER A 68 11.18 15.04 19.08
N VAL A 69 10.43 15.54 20.08
CA VAL A 69 9.40 16.57 19.87
C VAL A 69 10.06 17.88 19.47
N GLN A 70 11.17 18.25 20.10
CA GLN A 70 11.91 19.46 19.78
C GLN A 70 12.47 19.43 18.36
N ILE A 71 13.04 18.29 17.93
CA ILE A 71 13.53 18.10 16.56
C ILE A 71 12.39 18.21 15.53
N ARG A 72 11.23 17.61 15.80
CA ARG A 72 10.06 17.74 14.91
C ARG A 72 9.59 19.18 14.79
N ARG A 73 9.54 19.92 15.92
CA ARG A 73 9.16 21.34 15.93
C ARG A 73 10.16 22.23 15.20
N SER A 74 11.47 21.96 15.34
CA SER A 74 12.49 22.74 14.63
C SER A 74 12.54 22.47 13.13
N LYS A 75 12.02 21.31 12.69
CA LYS A 75 11.96 20.91 11.28
C LYS A 75 10.62 21.18 10.62
N GLU A 76 9.62 21.67 11.36
CA GLU A 76 8.34 22.04 10.77
C GLU A 76 8.53 23.24 9.84
N PRO A 77 8.19 23.14 8.54
CA PRO A 77 8.43 24.21 7.58
C PRO A 77 7.33 25.29 7.69
N VAL A 78 7.29 25.99 8.82
CA VAL A 78 6.23 26.96 9.18
C VAL A 78 6.08 28.06 8.13
N GLU A 79 7.20 28.53 7.55
CA GLU A 79 7.17 29.55 6.51
C GLU A 79 6.54 29.04 5.20
N LEU A 80 6.84 27.79 4.81
CA LEU A 80 6.24 27.17 3.63
C LEU A 80 4.73 26.99 3.83
N VAL A 81 4.31 26.48 5.00
CA VAL A 81 2.89 26.32 5.33
C VAL A 81 2.16 27.68 5.31
N ARG A 82 2.80 28.74 5.82
CA ARG A 82 2.25 30.11 5.76
C ARG A 82 2.13 30.60 4.32
N LEU A 83 3.13 30.35 3.47
CA LEU A 83 3.14 30.76 2.07
C LEU A 83 2.04 30.05 1.28
N VAL A 84 1.91 28.72 1.44
CA VAL A 84 0.86 27.91 0.83
C VAL A 84 -0.53 28.39 1.26
N LYS A 85 -0.71 28.72 2.54
CA LYS A 85 -1.98 29.24 3.06
C LYS A 85 -2.34 30.59 2.45
N LYS A 86 -1.35 31.46 2.23
CA LYS A 86 -1.55 32.76 1.56
C LYS A 86 -1.93 32.55 0.09
N MET A 87 -1.20 31.71 -0.63
CA MET A 87 -1.51 31.36 -2.02
C MET A 87 -2.91 30.78 -2.16
N LYS A 88 -3.32 29.86 -1.27
CA LYS A 88 -4.68 29.31 -1.26
C LYS A 88 -5.76 30.37 -1.09
N HIS A 89 -5.50 31.40 -0.28
CA HIS A 89 -6.44 32.51 -0.09
C HIS A 89 -6.50 33.41 -1.33
N ASP A 90 -5.34 33.70 -1.94
CA ASP A 90 -5.25 34.51 -3.15
C ASP A 90 -5.92 33.80 -4.35
N VAL A 91 -5.82 32.46 -4.42
CA VAL A 91 -6.51 31.61 -5.41
C VAL A 91 -8.02 31.60 -5.18
N ALA A 92 -8.49 31.42 -3.94
CA ALA A 92 -9.93 31.42 -3.63
C ALA A 92 -10.62 32.77 -3.91
N ILE A 93 -9.87 33.88 -3.92
CA ILE A 93 -10.39 35.20 -4.30
C ILE A 93 -10.47 35.35 -5.83
N ALA A 94 -9.63 34.62 -6.57
CA ALA A 94 -9.62 34.62 -8.04
C ALA A 94 -10.67 33.68 -8.66
N GLU A 95 -11.26 32.76 -7.90
CA GLU A 95 -12.34 31.83 -8.30
C GLU A 95 -13.71 32.53 -8.56
N SER A 96 -13.75 33.61 -9.35
CA SER A 96 -14.97 33.96 -10.09
C SER A 96 -14.96 33.15 -11.39
N SER A 97 -15.32 31.88 -11.31
CA SER A 97 -15.36 30.94 -12.42
C SER A 97 -16.34 31.39 -13.50
N VAL A 98 -15.84 31.96 -14.60
CA VAL A 98 -16.58 32.07 -15.85
C VAL A 98 -15.98 31.04 -16.80
N GLU A 99 -16.72 29.94 -16.95
CA GLU A 99 -16.28 28.73 -17.65
C GLU A 99 -16.20 28.98 -19.18
N LEU A 100 -15.15 28.49 -19.84
CA LEU A 100 -15.06 28.60 -21.30
C LEU A 100 -16.19 27.84 -21.99
N SER A 101 -16.67 28.41 -23.09
CA SER A 101 -17.69 27.77 -23.94
C SER A 101 -17.22 26.38 -24.42
N PRO A 102 -18.11 25.36 -24.42
CA PRO A 102 -17.78 24.01 -24.90
C PRO A 102 -17.24 23.97 -26.33
N ASN A 103 -17.67 24.91 -27.19
CA ASN A 103 -17.21 24.99 -28.57
C ASN A 103 -15.72 25.37 -28.67
N VAL A 104 -15.26 26.29 -27.82
CA VAL A 104 -13.85 26.70 -27.79
C VAL A 104 -12.99 25.58 -27.23
N LYS A 105 -13.44 24.90 -26.18
CA LYS A 105 -12.75 23.73 -25.62
C LYS A 105 -12.56 22.63 -26.67
N GLY A 106 -13.62 22.30 -27.41
CA GLY A 106 -13.55 21.32 -28.51
C GLY A 106 -12.51 21.71 -29.57
N LYS A 107 -12.49 22.98 -29.97
CA LYS A 107 -11.51 23.47 -30.95
C LYS A 107 -10.07 23.40 -30.44
N LEU A 108 -9.82 23.68 -29.17
CA LEU A 108 -8.49 23.54 -28.55
C LEU A 108 -8.03 22.09 -28.54
N ILE A 109 -8.92 21.14 -28.20
CA ILE A 109 -8.62 19.71 -28.23
C ILE A 109 -8.19 19.26 -29.62
N ASP A 110 -8.96 19.63 -30.66
CA ASP A 110 -8.65 19.26 -32.04
C ASP A 110 -7.30 19.81 -32.50
N GLU A 111 -6.98 21.06 -32.15
CA GLU A 111 -5.70 21.69 -32.47
C GLU A 111 -4.52 21.01 -31.75
N ILE A 112 -4.68 20.67 -30.47
CA ILE A 112 -3.66 19.95 -29.70
C ILE A 112 -3.44 18.55 -30.29
N LEU A 113 -4.50 17.80 -30.60
CA LEU A 113 -4.40 16.46 -31.19
C LEU A 113 -3.65 16.48 -32.53
N GLU A 114 -3.95 17.45 -33.38
CA GLU A 114 -3.26 17.61 -34.66
C GLU A 114 -1.78 18.00 -34.47
N LEU A 115 -1.46 18.82 -33.46
CA LEU A 115 -0.09 19.16 -33.10
C LEU A 115 0.69 17.92 -32.63
N LEU A 116 0.11 17.12 -31.72
CA LEU A 116 0.73 15.90 -31.21
C LEU A 116 0.99 14.92 -32.36
N ARG A 117 0.02 14.73 -33.26
CA ARG A 117 0.14 13.83 -34.42
C ARG A 117 1.25 14.25 -35.40
N ARG A 118 1.54 15.55 -35.53
CA ARG A 118 2.64 16.05 -36.37
C ARG A 118 4.01 15.83 -35.76
N VAL A 119 4.07 15.82 -34.43
CA VAL A 119 5.31 15.62 -33.67
C VAL A 119 5.64 14.12 -33.55
N GLU A 120 4.65 13.24 -33.68
CA GLU A 120 4.77 11.81 -33.41
C GLU A 120 5.28 10.99 -34.61
N GLU A 121 6.54 10.57 -34.51
CA GLU A 121 7.04 9.33 -35.14
C GLU A 121 8.15 8.67 -34.30
N LYS A 122 9.01 9.44 -33.58
CA LYS A 122 10.02 8.98 -32.58
C LYS A 122 10.52 10.09 -31.62
N SER A 123 9.64 10.92 -31.06
CA SER A 123 10.01 12.14 -30.32
C SER A 123 10.01 11.95 -28.79
N ASN A 124 11.01 12.54 -28.11
CA ASN A 124 11.12 12.52 -26.64
C ASN A 124 10.01 13.36 -25.98
N VAL A 125 9.61 13.00 -24.75
CA VAL A 125 8.55 13.69 -23.97
C VAL A 125 8.85 15.18 -23.77
N THR A 126 10.12 15.53 -23.63
CA THR A 126 10.64 16.91 -23.58
C THR A 126 10.28 17.72 -24.84
N LEU A 127 10.48 17.13 -26.02
CA LEU A 127 10.18 17.80 -27.29
C LEU A 127 8.68 17.98 -27.51
N LEU A 128 7.87 17.02 -27.04
CA LEU A 128 6.41 17.11 -27.05
C LEU A 128 5.91 18.26 -26.17
N ARG A 129 6.49 18.41 -24.98
CA ARG A 129 6.17 19.49 -24.02
C ARG A 129 6.53 20.86 -24.60
N GLU A 130 7.70 21.00 -25.20
CA GLU A 130 8.12 22.25 -25.84
C GLU A 130 7.19 22.65 -27.00
N ALA A 131 6.74 21.68 -27.80
CA ALA A 131 5.81 21.93 -28.90
C ALA A 131 4.46 22.45 -28.40
N VAL A 132 3.92 21.87 -27.32
CA VAL A 132 2.66 22.29 -26.71
C VAL A 132 2.79 23.68 -26.07
N GLU A 133 3.89 23.96 -25.37
CA GLU A 133 4.12 25.29 -24.78
C GLU A 133 4.27 26.37 -25.87
N THR A 134 4.95 26.05 -26.97
CA THR A 134 5.07 26.96 -28.13
C THR A 134 3.70 27.27 -28.74
N TRP A 135 2.84 26.24 -28.90
CA TRP A 135 1.47 26.42 -29.38
C TRP A 135 0.63 27.27 -28.43
N ARG A 136 0.73 27.03 -27.12
CA ARG A 136 0.02 27.79 -26.08
C ARG A 136 0.39 29.28 -26.14
N ILE A 137 1.68 29.59 -26.25
CA ILE A 137 2.17 30.99 -26.40
C ILE A 137 1.61 31.62 -27.68
N GLY A 138 1.59 30.87 -28.79
CA GLY A 138 1.00 31.33 -30.06
C GLY A 138 -0.49 31.66 -29.93
N LYS A 139 -1.28 30.75 -29.34
CA LYS A 139 -2.72 30.93 -29.12
C LYS A 139 -3.04 32.09 -28.20
N LEU A 140 -2.24 32.27 -27.15
CA LEU A 140 -2.35 33.40 -26.24
C LEU A 140 -2.09 34.72 -26.97
N LYS A 141 -1.14 34.76 -27.90
CA LYS A 141 -0.87 35.93 -28.72
C LYS A 141 -2.04 36.24 -29.68
N GLU A 142 -2.55 35.23 -30.38
CA GLU A 142 -3.74 35.36 -31.25
C GLU A 142 -4.94 35.92 -30.48
N ALA A 143 -5.20 35.41 -29.28
CA ALA A 143 -6.30 35.87 -28.44
C ALA A 143 -6.11 37.32 -27.97
N LYS A 144 -4.88 37.73 -27.63
CA LYS A 144 -4.57 39.12 -27.25
C LYS A 144 -4.69 40.08 -28.43
N GLU A 145 -4.27 39.68 -29.63
CA GLU A 145 -4.43 40.47 -30.87
C GLU A 145 -5.90 40.66 -31.24
N LEU A 146 -6.73 39.61 -31.13
CA LEU A 146 -8.18 39.70 -31.36
C LEU A 146 -8.86 40.72 -30.44
N ILE A 147 -8.44 40.79 -29.17
CA ILE A 147 -8.93 41.80 -28.21
C ILE A 147 -8.48 43.21 -28.63
N GLN A 148 -7.27 43.36 -29.16
CA GLN A 148 -6.71 44.65 -29.54
C GLN A 148 -7.36 45.20 -30.83
N GLU A 149 -7.61 44.35 -31.82
CA GLU A 149 -8.20 44.70 -33.12
C GLU A 149 -9.70 45.01 -33.06
N GLN A 150 -10.44 44.39 -32.13
CA GLN A 150 -11.89 44.60 -31.97
C GLN A 150 -12.30 45.84 -31.17
N ASN A 151 -11.36 46.72 -30.78
CA ASN A 151 -11.62 47.98 -30.06
C ASN A 151 -12.50 49.01 -30.81
N GLY A 152 -13.20 48.63 -31.89
CA GLY A 152 -14.11 49.47 -32.65
C GLY A 152 -15.40 48.81 -33.17
N VAL A 153 -15.69 47.53 -32.89
CA VAL A 153 -16.92 46.85 -33.38
C VAL A 153 -17.62 46.04 -32.28
N ASN A 154 -18.93 46.29 -32.12
CA ASN A 154 -19.81 45.84 -31.03
C ASN A 154 -20.15 44.33 -31.02
N SER A 155 -19.16 43.45 -30.86
CA SER A 155 -19.42 42.04 -30.53
C SER A 155 -18.90 41.74 -29.12
N THR A 156 -19.65 42.16 -28.10
CA THR A 156 -19.30 41.97 -26.68
C THR A 156 -19.00 40.51 -26.32
N VAL A 157 -19.68 39.56 -26.96
CA VAL A 157 -19.55 38.12 -26.71
C VAL A 157 -18.18 37.57 -27.18
N ILE A 158 -17.69 37.99 -28.34
CA ILE A 158 -16.40 37.50 -28.88
C ILE A 158 -15.24 38.05 -28.06
N LEU A 159 -15.35 39.31 -27.60
CA LEU A 159 -14.33 39.95 -26.78
C LEU A 159 -14.25 39.32 -25.38
N GLU A 160 -15.40 39.00 -24.78
CA GLU A 160 -15.46 38.27 -23.51
C GLU A 160 -14.88 36.86 -23.63
N GLU A 161 -15.21 36.14 -24.71
CA GLU A 161 -14.70 34.79 -24.99
C GLU A 161 -13.18 34.78 -25.23
N ALA A 162 -12.65 35.76 -25.97
CA ALA A 162 -11.21 35.94 -26.14
C ALA A 162 -10.51 36.29 -24.81
N GLY A 163 -11.12 37.15 -23.98
CA GLY A 163 -10.60 37.48 -22.65
C GLY A 163 -10.57 36.29 -21.70
N MET A 164 -11.59 35.43 -21.75
CA MET A 164 -11.62 34.16 -21.02
C MET A 164 -10.55 33.19 -21.51
N LEU A 165 -10.37 33.08 -22.82
CA LEU A 165 -9.32 32.25 -23.41
C LEU A 165 -7.91 32.71 -23.00
N VAL A 166 -7.66 34.02 -22.96
CA VAL A 166 -6.39 34.56 -22.44
C VAL A 166 -6.17 34.16 -20.98
N ARG A 167 -7.19 34.30 -20.11
CA ARG A 167 -7.06 33.89 -18.70
C ARG A 167 -6.78 32.39 -18.57
N ALA A 168 -7.50 31.55 -19.29
CA ALA A 168 -7.32 30.11 -19.23
C ALA A 168 -5.97 29.65 -19.79
N LEU A 169 -5.47 30.29 -20.85
CA LEU A 169 -4.14 29.97 -21.39
C LEU A 169 -3.02 30.56 -20.55
N GLU A 170 -3.17 31.72 -19.91
CA GLU A 170 -2.07 32.41 -19.20
C GLU A 170 -1.98 32.00 -17.72
N LEU A 171 -3.11 31.96 -17.02
CA LEU A 171 -3.19 31.83 -15.56
C LEU A 171 -3.69 30.46 -15.12
N GLU A 172 -4.66 29.89 -15.84
CA GLU A 172 -5.38 28.68 -15.43
C GLU A 172 -5.10 27.48 -16.34
N TRP A 173 -3.90 27.42 -16.94
CA TRP A 173 -3.55 26.38 -17.91
C TRP A 173 -3.65 24.97 -17.34
N ASP A 174 -3.27 24.78 -16.08
CA ASP A 174 -3.37 23.48 -15.41
C ASP A 174 -4.83 23.03 -15.26
N VAL A 175 -5.73 23.96 -14.91
CA VAL A 175 -7.17 23.72 -14.77
C VAL A 175 -7.79 23.43 -16.14
N LEU A 176 -7.45 24.23 -17.15
CA LEU A 176 -7.90 24.01 -18.52
C LEU A 176 -7.42 22.65 -19.06
N SER A 177 -6.16 22.29 -18.78
CA SER A 177 -5.56 21.02 -19.20
C SER A 177 -6.30 19.83 -18.60
N GLU A 178 -6.62 19.87 -17.30
CA GLU A 178 -7.42 18.85 -16.63
C GLU A 178 -8.83 18.76 -17.23
N GLU A 179 -9.46 19.90 -17.48
CA GLU A 179 -10.82 19.98 -18.03
C GLU A 179 -10.93 19.44 -19.46
N ILE A 180 -9.93 19.69 -20.31
CA ILE A 180 -9.87 19.13 -21.67
C ILE A 180 -9.29 17.71 -21.72
N GLY A 181 -8.95 17.12 -20.56
CA GLY A 181 -8.38 15.78 -20.46
C GLY A 181 -6.96 15.64 -21.03
N PHE A 182 -6.21 16.74 -21.08
CA PHE A 182 -4.85 16.78 -21.59
C PHE A 182 -3.84 16.64 -20.43
N TRP A 183 -3.07 15.54 -20.45
CA TRP A 183 -2.02 15.28 -19.46
C TRP A 183 -0.75 14.77 -20.13
N LEU A 184 0.37 15.47 -19.88
CA LEU A 184 1.71 15.05 -20.31
C LEU A 184 2.50 14.53 -19.10
N PRO A 185 3.07 13.31 -19.17
CA PRO A 185 3.94 12.81 -18.11
C PRO A 185 5.08 13.79 -17.82
N ALA A 186 5.35 14.04 -16.54
CA ALA A 186 6.60 14.69 -16.15
C ALA A 186 7.76 13.74 -16.48
N GLU A 187 8.89 14.27 -16.97
CA GLU A 187 10.15 13.54 -16.91
C GLU A 187 10.51 13.41 -15.44
N VAL A 188 10.15 12.28 -14.83
CA VAL A 188 10.63 11.91 -13.51
C VAL A 188 12.03 11.35 -13.72
N ASN A 189 13.03 12.22 -13.63
CA ASN A 189 14.38 11.76 -13.34
C ASN A 189 14.33 11.18 -11.94
N ASN A 190 14.19 9.85 -11.85
CA ASN A 190 14.39 9.13 -10.60
C ASN A 190 15.88 9.22 -10.30
N GLU A 191 16.33 10.32 -9.71
CA GLU A 191 17.56 10.29 -8.94
C GLU A 191 17.24 9.41 -7.73
N VAL A 192 17.68 8.15 -7.82
CA VAL A 192 17.70 7.27 -6.67
C VAL A 192 18.68 7.90 -5.69
N HIS A 193 18.15 8.74 -4.80
CA HIS A 193 18.87 9.13 -3.61
C HIS A 193 19.04 7.86 -2.81
N ASP A 194 20.27 7.34 -2.80
CA ASP A 194 20.70 6.39 -1.81
C ASP A 194 20.78 7.17 -0.48
N ASP A 195 19.62 7.38 0.17
CA ASP A 195 19.51 7.98 1.50
C ASP A 195 20.19 7.10 2.58
N LYS A 196 20.89 6.04 2.16
CA LYS A 196 21.72 5.18 2.98
C LYS A 196 22.92 5.98 3.48
N PRO A 197 23.04 6.23 4.80
CA PRO A 197 24.25 6.81 5.35
C PRO A 197 25.44 5.90 5.05
N GLU A 198 26.55 6.47 4.58
CA GLU A 198 27.81 5.75 4.36
C GLU A 198 28.23 5.06 5.67
N GLY A 199 28.18 3.72 5.68
CA GLY A 199 28.63 2.89 6.81
C GLY A 199 27.55 2.18 7.61
N GLU A 200 26.26 2.29 7.26
CA GLU A 200 25.24 1.38 7.80
C GLU A 200 25.23 0.06 7.01
N GLU A 201 25.72 -1.01 7.64
CA GLU A 201 25.46 -2.38 7.23
C GLU A 201 23.94 -2.59 7.23
N GLU A 202 23.40 -3.18 6.15
CA GLU A 202 21.97 -3.52 6.13
C GLU A 202 21.67 -4.39 7.36
N PRO A 203 20.54 -4.17 8.06
CA PRO A 203 20.20 -5.02 9.19
C PRO A 203 20.23 -6.47 8.70
N GLU A 204 21.18 -7.26 9.22
CA GLU A 204 21.33 -8.66 8.84
C GLU A 204 19.95 -9.32 8.93
N GLU A 205 19.47 -9.89 7.82
CA GLU A 205 18.20 -10.60 7.82
C GLU A 205 18.30 -11.77 8.80
N VAL A 206 17.73 -11.60 10.00
CA VAL A 206 17.86 -12.58 11.08
C VAL A 206 16.94 -13.76 10.80
N LEU A 207 17.54 -14.93 10.59
CA LEU A 207 16.80 -16.18 10.48
C LEU A 207 16.12 -16.53 11.82
N ALA A 208 14.84 -16.87 11.76
CA ALA A 208 14.11 -17.33 12.93
C ALA A 208 14.69 -18.65 13.49
N GLY A 209 14.75 -18.73 14.82
CA GLY A 209 15.22 -19.91 15.54
C GLY A 209 16.64 -19.78 16.08
N ARG A 210 17.28 -20.92 16.34
CA ARG A 210 18.66 -20.95 16.82
C ARG A 210 19.64 -20.53 15.71
N PRO A 211 20.78 -19.92 16.03
CA PRO A 211 21.81 -19.58 15.05
C PRO A 211 22.25 -20.81 14.25
N VAL A 212 22.44 -20.64 12.95
CA VAL A 212 22.89 -21.72 12.07
C VAL A 212 24.38 -22.01 12.36
N PRO A 213 24.76 -23.27 12.61
CA PRO A 213 26.17 -23.61 12.85
C PRO A 213 27.07 -23.26 11.66
N ALA A 214 28.31 -22.81 11.92
CA ALA A 214 29.25 -22.43 10.85
C ALA A 214 29.54 -23.54 9.83
N VAL A 215 29.55 -24.81 10.26
CA VAL A 215 29.73 -25.99 9.39
C VAL A 215 28.70 -26.09 8.27
N CYS A 216 27.56 -25.43 8.44
CA CYS A 216 26.45 -25.41 7.49
C CYS A 216 26.65 -24.45 6.32
N ASN A 217 27.61 -23.53 6.41
CA ASN A 217 27.88 -22.46 5.44
C ASN A 217 26.57 -21.83 4.93
N ALA A 218 25.81 -21.24 5.85
CA ALA A 218 24.49 -20.72 5.54
C ALA A 218 24.60 -19.45 4.68
N GLU A 219 23.86 -19.45 3.59
CA GLU A 219 23.76 -18.33 2.67
C GLU A 219 22.30 -17.92 2.51
N LEU A 220 22.02 -16.65 2.82
CA LEU A 220 20.73 -16.03 2.54
C LEU A 220 20.53 -15.90 1.03
N HIS A 221 19.27 -15.83 0.62
CA HIS A 221 18.85 -15.63 -0.77
C HIS A 221 19.54 -16.57 -1.77
N THR A 222 19.61 -17.86 -1.42
CA THR A 222 20.35 -18.85 -2.20
C THR A 222 19.54 -20.14 -2.34
N ASP A 223 19.44 -20.66 -3.56
CA ASP A 223 18.95 -22.02 -3.85
C ASP A 223 20.05 -22.83 -4.53
N TYR A 224 20.63 -23.79 -3.80
CA TYR A 224 21.53 -24.77 -4.37
C TYR A 224 20.78 -25.87 -5.12
N GLY A 225 21.26 -26.18 -6.32
CA GLY A 225 20.83 -27.34 -7.09
C GLY A 225 21.39 -28.65 -6.54
N GLY A 226 20.76 -29.78 -6.90
CA GLY A 226 21.24 -31.11 -6.53
C GLY A 226 20.15 -32.16 -6.55
N ALA A 227 20.56 -33.43 -6.46
CA ALA A 227 19.65 -34.56 -6.37
C ALA A 227 19.03 -34.61 -4.96
N ALA A 228 17.70 -34.62 -4.87
CA ALA A 228 17.02 -34.69 -3.58
C ALA A 228 17.23 -36.07 -2.93
N VAL A 229 17.92 -36.09 -1.78
CA VAL A 229 18.00 -37.27 -0.91
C VAL A 229 16.84 -37.31 0.08
N ARG A 230 16.21 -36.16 0.34
CA ARG A 230 14.92 -36.05 1.00
C ARG A 230 14.15 -34.84 0.47
N TRP A 231 12.90 -35.08 0.08
CA TRP A 231 12.01 -34.08 -0.50
C TRP A 231 11.45 -33.13 0.57
N GLY A 232 11.57 -31.83 0.33
CA GLY A 232 11.08 -30.80 1.26
C GLY A 232 9.56 -30.72 1.35
N LEU A 233 8.82 -31.07 0.28
CA LEU A 233 7.35 -31.10 0.25
C LEU A 233 6.72 -31.91 1.41
N THR A 234 7.42 -32.92 1.92
CA THR A 234 6.98 -33.75 3.05
C THR A 234 7.94 -33.67 4.24
N HIS A 235 8.97 -32.82 4.17
CA HIS A 235 9.98 -32.69 5.19
C HIS A 235 10.09 -31.24 5.66
N HIS A 236 9.45 -30.95 6.79
CA HIS A 236 9.43 -29.62 7.38
C HIS A 236 10.33 -29.54 8.62
N LYS A 237 10.93 -28.36 8.84
CA LYS A 237 11.77 -28.03 10.00
C LYS A 237 11.46 -26.64 10.50
N GLU A 238 11.52 -26.42 11.80
CA GLU A 238 11.14 -25.14 12.42
C GLU A 238 12.15 -24.01 12.14
N SER A 239 13.39 -24.35 11.79
CA SER A 239 14.45 -23.38 11.51
C SER A 239 15.44 -23.87 10.46
N ALA A 240 16.17 -22.92 9.86
CA ALA A 240 17.29 -23.20 8.97
C ALA A 240 18.37 -24.07 9.64
N ALA A 241 18.66 -23.80 10.92
CA ALA A 241 19.62 -24.58 11.70
C ALA A 241 19.19 -26.05 11.87
N ASP A 242 17.89 -26.30 12.04
CA ASP A 242 17.35 -27.66 12.13
C ASP A 242 17.33 -28.38 10.78
N CYS A 243 17.17 -27.62 9.70
CA CYS A 243 17.32 -28.17 8.35
C CYS A 243 18.77 -28.58 8.07
N CYS A 244 19.75 -27.74 8.40
CA CYS A 244 21.16 -28.13 8.31
C CYS A 244 21.47 -29.35 9.18
N GLN A 245 21.01 -29.36 10.44
CA GLN A 245 21.23 -30.51 11.33
C GLN A 245 20.64 -31.80 10.73
N ALA A 246 19.46 -31.71 10.12
CA ALA A 246 18.85 -32.86 9.44
C ALA A 246 19.70 -33.36 8.26
N CYS A 247 20.37 -32.47 7.53
CA CYS A 247 21.34 -32.85 6.50
C CYS A 247 22.53 -33.61 7.09
N LEU A 248 23.15 -33.07 8.13
CA LEU A 248 24.27 -33.71 8.84
C LEU A 248 23.88 -35.10 9.38
N ASP A 249 22.69 -35.21 9.96
CA ASP A 249 22.18 -36.47 10.52
C ASP A 249 21.80 -37.49 9.44
N GLN A 250 21.34 -37.04 8.27
CA GLN A 250 21.12 -37.93 7.13
C GLN A 250 22.46 -38.43 6.59
N ALA A 251 23.45 -37.54 6.43
CA ALA A 251 24.77 -37.89 5.92
C ALA A 251 25.48 -38.93 6.81
N LYS A 252 25.34 -38.84 8.14
CA LYS A 252 25.86 -39.81 9.11
C LYS A 252 25.18 -41.18 9.05
N ARG A 253 23.89 -41.22 8.73
CA ARG A 253 23.09 -42.46 8.69
C ARG A 253 23.09 -43.17 7.34
N ALA A 254 23.50 -42.46 6.29
CA ALA A 254 23.54 -42.98 4.93
C ALA A 254 24.46 -44.21 4.83
N LYS A 255 23.93 -45.29 4.25
CA LYS A 255 24.65 -46.56 4.07
C LYS A 255 25.70 -46.45 2.96
N PRO A 256 26.68 -47.37 2.90
CA PRO A 256 27.59 -47.45 1.75
C PRO A 256 26.80 -47.59 0.44
N GLY A 257 27.02 -46.69 -0.50
CA GLY A 257 26.32 -46.64 -1.79
C GLY A 257 25.09 -45.73 -1.84
N GLU A 258 24.63 -45.18 -0.70
CA GLU A 258 23.59 -44.15 -0.69
C GLU A 258 24.19 -42.74 -0.82
N MET A 259 23.44 -41.84 -1.45
CA MET A 259 23.81 -40.43 -1.55
C MET A 259 23.69 -39.78 -0.17
N ARG A 260 24.81 -39.22 0.31
CA ARG A 260 24.89 -38.51 1.58
C ARG A 260 24.50 -37.06 1.38
N CYS A 261 23.66 -36.51 2.23
CA CYS A 261 23.33 -35.09 2.13
C CYS A 261 24.60 -34.24 2.28
N ASN A 262 24.81 -33.33 1.33
CA ASN A 262 25.84 -32.30 1.46
C ASN A 262 25.29 -30.88 1.22
N ILE A 263 24.01 -30.75 0.85
CA ILE A 263 23.34 -29.48 0.58
C ILE A 263 22.01 -29.48 1.32
N TRP A 264 21.69 -28.39 2.00
CA TRP A 264 20.38 -28.16 2.60
C TRP A 264 19.77 -26.88 2.04
N VAL A 265 18.46 -26.89 1.79
CA VAL A 265 17.72 -25.71 1.32
C VAL A 265 16.45 -25.58 2.16
N TYR A 266 16.24 -24.41 2.75
CA TYR A 266 15.19 -24.11 3.72
C TYR A 266 14.33 -22.95 3.25
N CYS A 267 13.01 -23.06 3.46
CA CYS A 267 12.08 -21.96 3.21
C CYS A 267 11.75 -21.19 4.51
N PRO A 268 12.37 -20.01 4.76
CA PRO A 268 12.07 -19.18 5.93
C PRO A 268 10.77 -18.37 5.79
N SER A 269 10.30 -18.11 4.57
CA SER A 269 9.15 -17.25 4.31
C SER A 269 7.84 -17.88 4.77
N GLU A 270 7.04 -17.17 5.57
CA GLU A 270 5.70 -17.61 5.98
C GLU A 270 4.73 -17.75 4.79
N PHE A 271 4.97 -16.99 3.72
CA PHE A 271 4.19 -17.01 2.49
C PHE A 271 4.63 -18.10 1.50
N GLY A 272 5.62 -18.91 1.87
CA GLY A 272 6.24 -19.89 1.00
C GLY A 272 7.35 -19.32 0.13
N CYS A 273 8.01 -20.21 -0.61
CA CYS A 273 9.19 -19.89 -1.41
C CYS A 273 8.96 -20.22 -2.88
N TYR A 274 9.48 -19.35 -3.76
CA TYR A 274 9.32 -19.51 -5.19
C TYR A 274 10.35 -20.49 -5.76
N SER A 275 9.88 -21.44 -6.58
CA SER A 275 10.70 -22.31 -7.43
C SER A 275 10.07 -22.36 -8.82
N PRO A 276 10.84 -22.53 -9.91
CA PRO A 276 10.30 -22.64 -11.27
C PRO A 276 9.56 -23.95 -11.57
N ASP A 277 9.29 -24.79 -10.58
CA ASP A 277 8.60 -26.05 -10.78
C ASP A 277 7.06 -25.95 -10.64
N ILE A 278 6.39 -27.10 -10.72
CA ILE A 278 4.92 -27.19 -10.68
C ILE A 278 4.34 -27.14 -9.26
N TYR A 279 5.19 -27.16 -8.23
CA TYR A 279 4.77 -27.25 -6.85
C TYR A 279 4.64 -25.87 -6.21
N GLN A 280 3.86 -25.82 -5.13
CA GLN A 280 3.78 -24.65 -4.26
C GLN A 280 4.54 -24.96 -2.99
N HIS A 281 5.70 -24.31 -2.82
CA HIS A 281 6.53 -24.54 -1.65
C HIS A 281 6.07 -23.71 -0.47
N LYS A 282 5.90 -24.37 0.67
CA LYS A 282 5.38 -23.77 1.89
C LYS A 282 6.49 -23.39 2.86
N HIS A 283 6.13 -22.54 3.82
CA HIS A 283 6.97 -22.23 4.97
C HIS A 283 7.51 -23.51 5.62
N GLN A 284 8.74 -23.47 6.11
CA GLN A 284 9.43 -24.56 6.82
C GLN A 284 9.84 -25.77 5.98
N GLU A 285 9.62 -25.76 4.66
CA GLU A 285 10.15 -26.82 3.81
C GLU A 285 11.68 -26.94 3.91
N CYS A 286 12.15 -28.15 4.13
CA CYS A 286 13.56 -28.50 4.27
C CYS A 286 13.95 -29.57 3.24
N TRP A 287 14.68 -29.14 2.23
CA TRP A 287 15.18 -29.99 1.16
C TRP A 287 16.59 -30.45 1.48
N LEU A 288 16.78 -31.76 1.51
CA LEU A 288 18.11 -32.36 1.67
C LEU A 288 18.56 -32.86 0.30
N LYS A 289 19.68 -32.34 -0.18
CA LYS A 289 20.19 -32.59 -1.53
C LYS A 289 21.62 -33.12 -1.49
N TYR A 290 22.03 -33.76 -2.59
CA TYR A 290 23.40 -34.14 -2.87
C TYR A 290 23.83 -33.66 -4.26
N ALA A 291 25.05 -33.13 -4.34
CA ALA A 291 25.77 -32.94 -5.60
C ALA A 291 27.26 -33.15 -5.36
N GLU A 292 27.97 -33.78 -6.31
CA GLU A 292 29.44 -33.91 -6.23
C GLU A 292 30.12 -32.55 -6.23
N GLN A 293 29.58 -31.62 -7.03
CA GLN A 293 29.98 -30.22 -7.09
C GLN A 293 28.74 -29.35 -6.86
N PRO A 294 28.51 -28.89 -5.62
CA PRO A 294 27.41 -27.98 -5.32
C PRO A 294 27.47 -26.74 -6.21
N LYS A 295 26.34 -26.41 -6.83
CA LYS A 295 26.20 -25.23 -7.70
C LYS A 295 24.91 -24.51 -7.37
N GLU A 296 25.00 -23.18 -7.23
CA GLU A 296 23.81 -22.35 -7.10
C GLU A 296 22.97 -22.42 -8.38
N ASN A 297 21.66 -22.66 -8.23
CA ASN A 297 20.69 -22.41 -9.29
C ASN A 297 20.37 -20.91 -9.34
N PHE A 298 20.12 -20.32 -8.17
CA PHE A 298 19.77 -18.92 -8.02
C PHE A 298 20.44 -18.35 -6.78
N LYS A 299 20.91 -17.10 -6.90
CA LYS A 299 21.59 -16.37 -5.84
C LYS A 299 21.17 -14.89 -5.88
N ASP A 300 20.95 -14.32 -4.71
CA ASP A 300 20.56 -12.93 -4.46
C ASP A 300 19.26 -12.52 -5.15
N ARG A 301 19.33 -12.11 -6.41
CA ARG A 301 18.20 -11.55 -7.17
C ARG A 301 17.96 -12.32 -8.46
N TYR A 302 16.69 -12.53 -8.79
CA TYR A 302 16.32 -13.03 -10.11
C TYR A 302 16.52 -11.92 -11.16
N SER A 303 17.18 -12.25 -12.27
CA SER A 303 17.40 -11.28 -13.35
C SER A 303 16.08 -10.82 -13.98
N GLU A 304 16.05 -9.60 -14.52
CA GLU A 304 14.84 -9.07 -15.18
C GLU A 304 14.39 -9.95 -16.34
N SER A 305 15.34 -10.42 -17.16
CA SER A 305 15.06 -11.37 -18.24
C SER A 305 14.40 -12.66 -17.73
N TYR A 306 14.86 -13.18 -16.59
CA TYR A 306 14.26 -14.36 -15.99
C TYR A 306 12.83 -14.08 -15.49
N ARG A 307 12.61 -12.95 -14.81
CA ARG A 307 11.29 -12.54 -14.30
C ARG A 307 10.30 -12.20 -15.40
N ASN A 308 10.74 -11.69 -16.54
CA ASN A 308 9.90 -11.48 -17.72
C ASN A 308 9.36 -12.81 -18.26
N ASN A 309 10.19 -13.86 -18.23
CA ASN A 309 9.77 -15.21 -18.61
C ASN A 309 9.03 -15.95 -17.48
N HIS A 310 9.20 -15.54 -16.23
CA HIS A 310 8.58 -16.13 -15.05
C HIS A 310 7.92 -15.03 -14.19
N PRO A 311 6.71 -14.55 -14.57
CA PRO A 311 6.09 -13.39 -13.93
C PRO A 311 5.77 -13.57 -12.43
N LYS A 312 5.76 -14.81 -11.94
CA LYS A 312 5.56 -15.15 -10.53
C LYS A 312 6.84 -15.13 -9.70
N ALA A 313 8.01 -15.02 -10.33
CA ALA A 313 9.28 -14.97 -9.62
C ALA A 313 9.42 -13.63 -8.87
N PRO A 314 9.70 -13.68 -7.55
CA PRO A 314 9.96 -12.48 -6.76
C PRO A 314 11.26 -11.79 -7.24
N THR A 315 11.55 -10.61 -6.70
CA THR A 315 12.81 -9.90 -7.02
C THR A 315 14.02 -10.58 -6.38
N ILE A 316 13.87 -11.07 -5.15
CA ILE A 316 14.93 -11.68 -4.34
C ILE A 316 14.64 -13.17 -4.20
N VAL A 317 15.69 -13.99 -4.20
CA VAL A 317 15.58 -15.43 -3.96
C VAL A 317 15.08 -15.68 -2.53
N PRO A 318 13.95 -16.36 -2.32
CA PRO A 318 13.34 -16.49 -1.00
C PRO A 318 13.91 -17.65 -0.16
N TRP A 319 14.83 -18.44 -0.73
CA TRP A 319 15.42 -19.60 -0.09
C TRP A 319 16.67 -19.25 0.69
N VAL A 320 16.92 -20.03 1.73
CA VAL A 320 18.18 -20.03 2.48
C VAL A 320 18.80 -21.40 2.31
N SER A 321 20.06 -21.47 1.95
CA SER A 321 20.71 -22.76 1.74
C SER A 321 22.16 -22.74 2.13
N GLY A 322 22.77 -23.92 2.18
CA GLY A 322 24.18 -24.04 2.46
C GLY A 322 24.72 -25.41 2.12
N VAL A 323 26.03 -25.45 1.98
CA VAL A 323 26.78 -26.68 1.76
C VAL A 323 27.41 -27.10 3.07
N VAL A 324 27.11 -28.31 3.55
CA VAL A 324 27.77 -28.80 4.76
C VAL A 324 29.18 -29.24 4.43
N THR A 325 30.14 -28.73 5.19
CA THR A 325 31.52 -29.25 5.15
C THR A 325 31.57 -30.53 5.98
N PRO A 326 32.08 -31.66 5.46
CA PRO A 326 32.34 -32.82 6.29
C PRO A 326 33.30 -32.40 7.40
N SER A 327 32.94 -32.65 8.66
CA SER A 327 33.91 -32.53 9.76
C SER A 327 35.05 -33.51 9.46
N ALA A 328 36.27 -32.99 9.41
CA ALA A 328 37.49 -33.75 9.15
C ALA A 328 37.69 -34.92 10.13
#